data_AF-A0A8J7NAP7-F1
#
_entry.id   AF-A0A8J7NAP7-F1
#
_cell.length_a   1.000
_cell.length_b   1.000
_cell.length_c   1.000
_cell.angle_alpha   90.00
_cell.angle_beta   90.00
_cell.angle_gamma   90.00
#
_symmetry.space_group_name_H-M   'P 1'
#
loop_
_entity.id
_entity.type
_entity.pdbx_description
1 polymer ?
#
loop_
_entity_poly.entity_id
_entity_poly.type
_entity_poly.pdbx_seq_one_letter_code
_entity_poly.pdbx_strand_id
1 'polypeptide(L)'
;MADQVTGTAAYRERIAMLPGTVFEAVLEDVSLADAPAKVLGAYVNDDAGNPPYGFAIDYDAAAIDPAHSYSVRARLTGPDGRLLFVSDTIAPVLTRGAPNRVELMLKMVSGKPEIPGALPEPTTPMPRPAPVTLVLPQSFDGVLPCADCEGIRWHLDLLADGAFHLTREWINGTAPLVEADLGRWTLDPARSVIVLHGSDEPPVQVMVTGEHQLRMLDPSGGVIVSDLNYDLKGDGTLVPASLSAPLEGLFTYMADAAIFQICTTGETVPVSMEGDFLAAQAAYGDVRSEPGAPLLMVVDGTLAVRPVMEGPDRLSLVIDRFVSVKPGANCAHHEAEASLQETYWKLVSLDGAPVGVPEAGREPHMILKGGETPSVSATVGCNQLAGGYGLDRDALTFGPMAATMMMCPEPLATL
;
A
#
# COMPACT_ATOMS: atom_id res chain seq x y z
N MET A 1 30.91 37.21 -17.50
CA MET A 1 31.37 35.88 -17.06
C MET A 1 30.11 35.19 -16.59
N ALA A 2 29.76 34.04 -17.17
CA ALA A 2 28.59 33.29 -16.71
C ALA A 2 28.95 32.69 -15.34
N ASP A 3 28.16 32.99 -14.32
CA ASP A 3 28.28 32.32 -13.03
C ASP A 3 27.49 31.02 -13.10
N GLN A 4 27.90 30.03 -12.29
CA GLN A 4 27.34 28.69 -12.35
C GLN A 4 26.72 28.26 -11.02
N VAL A 5 25.54 27.66 -11.10
CA VAL A 5 24.98 26.82 -10.03
C VAL A 5 25.29 25.37 -10.36
N THR A 6 25.91 24.66 -9.42
CA THR A 6 26.30 23.25 -9.62
C THR A 6 25.45 22.34 -8.75
N GLY A 7 25.27 21.09 -9.15
CA GLY A 7 24.54 20.16 -8.31
C GLY A 7 24.58 18.73 -8.78
N THR A 8 24.03 17.87 -7.94
CA THR A 8 23.84 16.45 -8.22
C THR A 8 22.38 16.09 -7.97
N ALA A 9 21.79 15.32 -8.89
CA ALA A 9 20.45 14.78 -8.73
C ALA A 9 20.49 13.24 -8.69
N ALA A 10 19.69 12.65 -7.81
CA ALA A 10 19.54 11.19 -7.69
C ALA A 10 18.10 10.84 -7.29
N TYR A 11 17.71 9.58 -7.47
CA TYR A 11 16.47 9.00 -6.97
C TYR A 11 16.79 7.74 -6.16
N ARG A 12 15.87 7.30 -5.28
CA ARG A 12 16.15 6.24 -4.27
C ARG A 12 15.92 4.82 -4.83
N GLU A 13 15.10 4.71 -5.87
CA GLU A 13 14.73 3.46 -6.53
C GLU A 13 15.97 2.82 -7.19
N ARG A 14 16.18 1.51 -7.01
CA ARG A 14 17.29 0.78 -7.64
C ARG A 14 16.94 0.33 -9.06
N ILE A 15 16.53 1.28 -9.89
CA ILE A 15 16.17 1.05 -11.29
C ILE A 15 17.23 1.68 -12.21
N ALA A 16 17.60 0.96 -13.27
CA ALA A 16 18.44 1.51 -14.33
C ALA A 16 17.58 2.35 -15.29
N MET A 17 18.09 3.49 -15.72
CA MET A 17 17.40 4.30 -16.73
C MET A 17 17.59 3.72 -18.12
N LEU A 18 16.56 3.86 -18.96
CA LEU A 18 16.63 3.48 -20.35
C LEU A 18 17.55 4.45 -21.12
N PRO A 19 18.32 3.97 -22.12
CA PRO A 19 19.06 4.84 -23.03
C PRO A 19 18.15 5.87 -23.71
N GLY A 20 18.60 7.12 -23.83
CA GLY A 20 17.80 8.22 -24.40
C GLY A 20 16.86 8.91 -23.41
N THR A 21 17.07 8.71 -22.11
CA THR A 21 16.39 9.49 -21.07
C THR A 21 17.03 10.87 -20.96
N VAL A 22 16.20 11.92 -21.06
CA VAL A 22 16.61 13.32 -20.99
C VAL A 22 16.55 13.81 -19.55
N PHE A 23 17.68 14.23 -19.00
CA PHE A 23 17.74 14.94 -17.72
C PHE A 23 17.78 16.44 -17.97
N GLU A 24 16.90 17.19 -17.29
CA GLU A 24 16.90 18.65 -17.33
C GLU A 24 16.89 19.23 -15.92
N ALA A 25 17.77 20.20 -15.66
CA ALA A 25 17.80 21.00 -14.44
C ALA A 25 17.67 22.48 -14.79
N VAL A 26 16.78 23.18 -14.11
CA VAL A 26 16.42 24.58 -14.41
C VAL A 26 16.59 25.44 -13.16
N LEU A 27 17.21 26.60 -13.34
CA LEU A 27 17.30 27.65 -12.32
C LEU A 27 16.14 28.62 -12.51
N GLU A 28 15.32 28.79 -11.47
CA GLU A 28 14.08 29.57 -11.52
C GLU A 28 14.01 30.61 -10.39
N ASP A 29 13.41 31.76 -10.70
CA ASP A 29 13.01 32.78 -9.73
C ASP A 29 11.62 32.44 -9.16
N VAL A 30 11.58 32.12 -7.86
CA VAL A 30 10.39 31.70 -7.11
C VAL A 30 9.96 32.76 -6.09
N SER A 31 10.30 34.02 -6.33
CA SER A 31 9.96 35.13 -5.44
C SER A 31 8.46 35.42 -5.37
N LEU A 32 7.72 35.06 -6.42
CA LEU A 32 6.28 35.23 -6.53
C LEU A 32 5.62 33.86 -6.35
N ALA A 33 4.84 33.68 -5.28
CA ALA A 33 4.18 32.42 -4.97
C ALA A 33 3.04 32.07 -5.95
N ASP A 34 2.42 33.09 -6.57
CA ASP A 34 1.20 32.95 -7.39
C ASP A 34 1.43 33.22 -8.89
N ALA A 35 2.67 33.17 -9.36
CA ALA A 35 3.03 33.40 -10.76
C ALA A 35 3.96 32.30 -11.29
N PRO A 36 3.93 31.98 -12.59
CA PRO A 36 4.89 31.06 -13.20
C PRO A 36 6.32 31.53 -12.93
N ALA A 37 7.16 30.62 -12.43
CA ALA A 37 8.53 30.94 -12.07
C ALA A 37 9.32 31.35 -13.32
N LYS A 38 10.13 32.41 -13.22
CA LYS A 38 10.92 32.90 -14.34
C LYS A 38 12.20 32.07 -14.45
N VAL A 39 12.41 31.41 -15.58
CA VAL A 39 13.62 30.63 -15.86
C VAL A 39 14.80 31.56 -16.16
N LEU A 40 15.91 31.36 -15.47
CA LEU A 40 17.15 32.13 -15.60
C LEU A 40 18.27 31.35 -16.29
N GLY A 41 18.20 30.02 -16.30
CA GLY A 41 19.13 29.13 -16.96
C GLY A 41 18.66 27.68 -16.90
N ALA A 42 19.10 26.87 -17.85
CA ALA A 42 18.78 25.45 -17.90
C ALA A 42 20.00 24.64 -18.33
N TYR A 43 20.10 23.42 -17.81
CA TYR A 43 21.04 22.40 -18.21
C TYR A 43 20.25 21.19 -18.70
N VAL A 44 20.57 20.68 -19.89
CA VAL A 44 19.92 19.51 -20.50
C VAL A 44 20.98 18.50 -20.88
N ASN A 45 20.74 17.22 -20.54
CA ASN A 45 21.50 16.08 -21.00
C ASN A 45 20.55 15.06 -21.63
N ASP A 46 20.64 14.88 -22.95
CA ASP A 46 19.73 14.04 -23.73
C ASP A 46 19.95 12.53 -23.56
N ASP A 47 21.06 12.13 -22.92
CA ASP A 47 21.33 10.73 -22.56
C ASP A 47 21.95 10.66 -21.17
N ALA A 48 21.09 10.85 -20.16
CA ALA A 48 21.49 11.02 -18.77
C ALA A 48 22.16 9.79 -18.17
N GLY A 49 21.84 8.59 -18.67
CA GLY A 49 22.30 7.32 -18.11
C GLY A 49 21.78 7.07 -16.70
N ASN A 50 22.57 6.38 -15.87
CA ASN A 50 22.21 6.05 -14.50
C ASN A 50 22.65 7.15 -13.51
N PRO A 51 21.92 7.36 -12.41
CA PRO A 51 22.29 8.33 -11.38
C PRO A 51 23.64 7.95 -10.72
N PRO A 52 24.36 8.91 -10.12
CA PRO A 52 23.98 10.32 -9.91
C PRO A 52 24.20 11.24 -11.12
N TYR A 53 23.27 12.18 -11.34
CA TYR A 53 23.31 13.16 -12.44
C TYR A 53 24.00 14.46 -11.99
N GLY A 54 25.24 14.67 -12.43
CA GLY A 54 25.94 15.94 -12.22
C GLY A 54 25.49 16.99 -13.23
N PHE A 55 25.23 18.22 -12.77
CA PHE A 55 24.86 19.34 -13.65
C PHE A 55 25.53 20.66 -13.23
N ALA A 56 25.67 21.55 -14.22
CA ALA A 56 26.11 22.93 -14.04
C ALA A 56 25.24 23.84 -14.90
N ILE A 57 24.50 24.75 -14.26
CA ILE A 57 23.60 25.70 -14.92
C ILE A 57 24.30 27.05 -14.98
N ASP A 58 24.58 27.51 -16.19
CA ASP A 58 25.06 28.86 -16.46
C ASP A 58 23.92 29.89 -16.30
N TYR A 59 24.20 30.99 -15.61
CA TYR A 59 23.27 32.11 -15.47
C TYR A 59 23.96 33.48 -15.55
N ASP A 60 23.19 34.52 -15.84
CA ASP A 60 23.66 35.90 -15.81
C ASP A 60 23.55 36.49 -14.39
N ALA A 61 24.68 36.79 -13.77
CA ALA A 61 24.73 37.38 -12.44
C ALA A 61 24.04 38.76 -12.36
N ALA A 62 23.93 39.50 -13.48
CA ALA A 62 23.20 40.77 -13.52
C ALA A 62 21.67 40.59 -13.42
N ALA A 63 21.16 39.37 -13.63
CA ALA A 63 19.74 39.04 -13.50
C ALA A 63 19.32 38.63 -12.08
N ILE A 64 20.27 38.56 -11.14
CA ILE A 64 20.04 38.16 -9.75
C ILE A 64 19.77 39.39 -8.87
N ASP A 65 18.59 39.43 -8.25
CA ASP A 65 18.21 40.40 -7.23
C ASP A 65 18.39 39.79 -5.83
N PRO A 66 19.17 40.41 -4.93
CA PRO A 66 19.35 39.93 -3.56
C PRO A 66 18.06 39.80 -2.72
N ALA A 67 16.98 40.50 -3.08
CA ALA A 67 15.69 40.42 -2.39
C ALA A 67 14.84 39.21 -2.81
N HIS A 68 15.15 38.63 -3.97
CA HIS A 68 14.42 37.52 -4.58
C HIS A 68 14.83 36.17 -3.97
N SER A 69 14.06 35.12 -4.28
CA SER A 69 14.33 33.73 -3.92
C SER A 69 14.52 32.92 -5.19
N TYR A 70 15.62 32.18 -5.29
CA TYR A 70 15.93 31.33 -6.44
C TYR A 70 15.95 29.86 -6.03
N SER A 71 15.46 29.01 -6.92
CA SER A 71 15.34 27.56 -6.70
C SER A 71 15.84 26.81 -7.92
N VAL A 72 16.44 25.64 -7.71
CA VAL A 72 16.73 24.69 -8.79
C VAL A 72 15.66 23.61 -8.79
N ARG A 73 15.12 23.31 -9.96
CA ARG A 73 14.20 22.18 -10.20
C ARG A 73 14.83 21.23 -11.21
N ALA A 74 14.71 19.94 -10.98
CA ALA A 74 15.16 18.93 -11.94
C ALA A 74 14.02 17.98 -12.34
N ARG A 75 14.09 17.50 -13.57
CA ARG A 75 13.21 16.47 -14.11
C ARG A 75 13.96 15.47 -14.97
N LEU A 76 13.51 14.22 -14.97
CA LEU A 76 13.86 13.24 -16.00
C LEU A 76 12.67 12.92 -16.87
N THR A 77 12.91 12.94 -18.17
CA THR A 77 11.94 12.61 -19.20
C THR A 77 12.42 11.38 -19.95
N GLY A 78 11.56 10.38 -20.12
CA GLY A 78 11.89 9.20 -20.91
C GLY A 78 12.09 9.51 -22.40
N PRO A 79 12.65 8.57 -23.17
CA PRO A 79 12.79 8.71 -24.63
C PRO A 79 11.45 8.87 -25.36
N ASP A 80 10.34 8.51 -24.72
CA ASP A 80 8.97 8.70 -25.19
C ASP A 80 8.38 10.08 -24.87
N GLY A 81 9.16 10.97 -24.23
CA GLY A 81 8.73 12.31 -23.84
C GLY A 81 7.91 12.35 -22.53
N ARG A 82 7.76 11.24 -21.82
CA ARG A 82 7.01 11.21 -20.54
C ARG A 82 7.89 11.63 -19.37
N LEU A 83 7.35 12.49 -18.49
CA LEU A 83 7.99 12.86 -17.23
C LEU A 83 8.04 11.64 -16.29
N LEU A 84 9.24 11.17 -15.97
CA LEU A 84 9.47 10.01 -15.11
C LEU A 84 9.72 10.42 -13.66
N PHE A 85 10.54 11.46 -13.47
CA PHE A 85 10.95 11.94 -12.15
C PHE A 85 10.94 13.46 -12.09
N VAL A 86 10.63 14.01 -10.93
CA VAL A 86 10.69 15.45 -10.63
C VAL A 86 11.24 15.67 -9.23
N SER A 87 11.94 16.78 -9.01
CA SER A 87 12.31 17.20 -7.65
C SER A 87 11.06 17.68 -6.89
N ASP A 88 10.74 17.06 -5.76
CA ASP A 88 9.55 17.37 -4.94
C ASP A 88 9.83 18.35 -3.78
N THR A 89 11.10 18.68 -3.57
CA THR A 89 11.56 19.61 -2.53
C THR A 89 12.03 20.92 -3.13
N ILE A 90 11.77 22.03 -2.44
CA ILE A 90 12.29 23.35 -2.81
C ILE A 90 13.79 23.36 -2.53
N ALA A 91 14.58 23.61 -3.56
CA ALA A 91 16.04 23.56 -3.47
C ALA A 91 16.62 24.97 -3.65
N PRO A 92 16.66 25.79 -2.57
CA PRO A 92 17.04 27.20 -2.67
C PRO A 92 18.52 27.37 -2.99
N VAL A 93 18.85 28.36 -3.82
CA VAL A 93 20.23 28.69 -4.22
C VAL A 93 20.47 30.21 -4.31
N LEU A 94 21.75 30.62 -4.33
CA LEU A 94 22.26 31.98 -4.59
C LEU A 94 21.98 33.06 -3.53
N THR A 95 20.78 33.12 -2.97
CA THR A 95 20.31 34.22 -2.09
C THR A 95 19.88 33.72 -0.72
N ARG A 96 19.65 34.64 0.23
CA ARG A 96 19.16 34.33 1.59
C ARG A 96 20.02 33.31 2.36
N GLY A 97 21.32 33.31 2.11
CA GLY A 97 22.28 32.38 2.74
C GLY A 97 22.32 30.99 2.10
N ALA A 98 21.60 30.76 1.01
CA ALA A 98 21.61 29.49 0.29
C ALA A 98 22.91 29.32 -0.54
N PRO A 99 23.48 28.10 -0.59
CA PRO A 99 24.71 27.82 -1.34
C PRO A 99 24.49 27.89 -2.86
N ASN A 100 25.59 27.96 -3.62
CA ASN A 100 25.61 27.83 -5.08
C ASN A 100 25.77 26.36 -5.55
N ARG A 101 25.69 25.42 -4.60
CA ARG A 101 25.68 23.98 -4.84
C ARG A 101 24.45 23.34 -4.21
N VAL A 102 23.79 22.44 -4.94
CA VAL A 102 22.56 21.79 -4.49
C VAL A 102 22.58 20.28 -4.74
N GLU A 103 21.98 19.53 -3.82
CA GLU A 103 21.70 18.10 -4.00
C GLU A 103 20.19 17.92 -4.12
N LEU A 104 19.74 17.27 -5.20
CA LEU A 104 18.34 17.10 -5.51
C LEU A 104 17.98 15.62 -5.36
N MET A 105 16.97 15.34 -4.54
CA MET A 105 16.31 14.05 -4.54
C MET A 105 15.09 14.13 -5.45
N LEU A 106 15.11 13.29 -6.47
CA LEU A 106 14.06 13.17 -7.46
C LEU A 106 13.06 12.12 -6.99
N LYS A 107 11.78 12.44 -7.10
CA LYS A 107 10.68 11.54 -6.80
C LYS A 107 10.01 11.13 -8.10
N MET A 108 9.67 9.85 -8.21
CA MET A 108 8.92 9.34 -9.36
C MET A 108 7.56 10.03 -9.44
N VAL A 109 7.19 10.48 -10.63
CA VAL A 109 5.89 11.11 -10.86
C VAL A 109 4.85 10.00 -11.03
N SER A 110 4.25 9.57 -9.92
CA SER A 110 3.03 8.76 -9.91
C SER A 110 1.83 9.67 -10.19
N GLY A 111 1.55 9.95 -11.47
CA GLY A 111 0.54 10.95 -11.81
C GLY A 111 -0.01 10.87 -13.23
N LYS A 112 -1.30 10.53 -13.30
CA LYS A 112 -2.25 10.79 -14.40
C LYS A 112 -2.01 12.20 -15.00
N PRO A 113 -1.98 12.38 -16.33
CA PRO A 113 -1.64 13.68 -16.91
C PRO A 113 -2.75 14.71 -16.64
N GLU A 114 -2.49 15.66 -15.75
CA GLU A 114 -3.22 16.93 -15.69
C GLU A 114 -2.45 17.97 -16.50
N ILE A 115 -3.10 18.53 -17.53
CA ILE A 115 -2.57 19.60 -18.38
C ILE A 115 -3.19 20.93 -17.90
N PRO A 116 -2.39 21.89 -17.39
CA PRO A 116 -2.87 23.25 -17.16
C PRO A 116 -2.88 24.01 -18.49
N GLY A 117 -4.07 24.19 -19.06
CA GLY A 117 -4.27 24.92 -20.31
C GLY A 117 -5.56 24.50 -20.99
N ALA A 118 -6.70 24.86 -20.39
CA ALA A 118 -8.00 24.64 -20.98
C ALA A 118 -8.12 25.40 -22.30
N LEU A 119 -7.94 24.69 -23.41
CA LEU A 119 -8.57 25.04 -24.68
C LEU A 119 -10.10 24.90 -24.50
N PRO A 120 -10.92 25.75 -25.11
CA PRO A 120 -12.37 25.67 -24.94
C PRO A 120 -12.86 24.28 -25.32
N GLU A 121 -13.73 23.71 -24.48
CA GLU A 121 -14.19 22.32 -24.55
C GLU A 121 -14.52 21.89 -25.98
N PRO A 122 -14.04 20.72 -26.45
CA PRO A 122 -14.54 20.17 -27.69
C PRO A 122 -16.02 19.84 -27.50
N THR A 123 -16.88 20.48 -28.28
CA THR A 123 -18.34 20.29 -28.32
C THR A 123 -18.78 18.92 -28.84
N THR A 124 -17.90 17.93 -28.77
CA THR A 124 -18.16 16.57 -29.21
C THR A 124 -18.08 15.68 -27.97
N PRO A 125 -19.18 15.07 -27.50
CA PRO A 125 -19.10 14.13 -26.39
C PRO A 125 -18.13 13.02 -26.79
N MET A 126 -17.08 12.84 -25.99
CA MET A 126 -16.18 11.69 -26.14
C MET A 126 -17.04 10.42 -26.13
N PRO A 127 -16.76 9.44 -27.00
CA PRO A 127 -17.45 8.16 -26.94
C PRO A 127 -17.28 7.62 -25.52
N ARG A 128 -18.40 7.29 -24.87
CA ARG A 128 -18.41 6.59 -23.59
C ARG A 128 -17.47 5.39 -23.73
N PRO A 129 -16.46 5.20 -22.84
CA PRO A 129 -15.62 4.01 -22.90
C PRO A 129 -16.54 2.79 -22.94
N ALA A 130 -16.20 1.83 -23.81
CA ALA A 130 -16.99 0.60 -23.92
C ALA A 130 -17.18 0.02 -22.51
N PRO A 131 -18.38 -0.48 -22.16
CA PRO A 131 -18.60 -1.06 -20.86
C PRO A 131 -17.54 -2.15 -20.61
N VAL A 132 -16.89 -2.09 -19.45
CA VAL A 132 -15.98 -3.15 -19.02
C VAL A 132 -16.80 -4.43 -18.92
N THR A 133 -16.53 -5.37 -19.81
CA THR A 133 -17.16 -6.69 -19.81
C THR A 133 -16.29 -7.59 -18.95
N LEU A 134 -16.74 -7.86 -17.71
CA LEU A 134 -16.10 -8.78 -16.78
C LEU A 134 -17.18 -9.74 -16.26
N VAL A 135 -16.92 -11.04 -16.33
CA VAL A 135 -17.83 -12.07 -15.81
C VAL A 135 -17.40 -12.43 -14.39
N LEU A 136 -18.35 -12.38 -13.45
CA LEU A 136 -18.15 -12.66 -12.04
C LEU A 136 -19.25 -13.58 -11.49
N PRO A 137 -18.96 -14.38 -10.44
CA PRO A 137 -17.62 -14.61 -9.89
C PRO A 137 -16.77 -15.49 -10.83
N GLN A 138 -15.44 -15.34 -10.77
CA GLN A 138 -14.53 -16.09 -11.64
C GLN A 138 -13.10 -16.14 -11.07
N SER A 139 -12.39 -17.23 -11.35
CA SER A 139 -10.96 -17.39 -11.07
C SER A 139 -10.09 -17.06 -12.28
N PHE A 140 -8.91 -16.51 -12.03
CA PHE A 140 -7.92 -16.16 -13.04
C PHE A 140 -6.56 -16.74 -12.67
N ASP A 141 -5.95 -17.45 -13.61
CA ASP A 141 -4.67 -18.11 -13.44
C ASP A 141 -3.62 -17.56 -14.40
N GLY A 142 -2.37 -17.55 -13.96
CA GLY A 142 -1.23 -17.23 -14.83
C GLY A 142 0.10 -17.47 -14.14
N VAL A 143 1.17 -17.60 -14.94
CA VAL A 143 2.54 -17.59 -14.43
C VAL A 143 3.17 -16.28 -14.84
N LEU A 144 3.42 -15.42 -13.85
CA LEU A 144 3.99 -14.09 -14.03
C LEU A 144 5.51 -14.16 -13.87
N PRO A 145 6.26 -13.30 -14.58
CA PRO A 145 7.71 -13.30 -14.52
C PRO A 145 8.22 -12.88 -13.15
N CYS A 146 9.38 -13.41 -12.79
CA CYS A 146 10.06 -13.22 -11.53
C CYS A 146 11.50 -12.82 -11.81
N ALA A 147 12.06 -11.91 -11.02
CA ALA A 147 13.42 -11.43 -11.23
C ALA A 147 14.48 -12.50 -10.92
N ASP A 148 14.21 -13.34 -9.92
CA ASP A 148 15.15 -14.29 -9.32
C ASP A 148 14.59 -15.72 -9.18
N CYS A 149 13.46 -16.00 -9.82
CA CYS A 149 12.85 -17.34 -9.85
C CYS A 149 12.31 -17.72 -11.23
N GLU A 150 11.88 -18.97 -11.42
CA GLU A 150 11.36 -19.45 -12.69
C GLU A 150 10.05 -18.75 -13.09
N GLY A 151 9.29 -18.29 -12.10
CA GLY A 151 8.06 -17.54 -12.24
C GLY A 151 7.24 -17.61 -10.96
N ILE A 152 6.21 -16.78 -10.89
CA ILE A 152 5.24 -16.78 -9.79
C ILE A 152 3.93 -17.29 -10.39
N ARG A 153 3.40 -18.40 -9.89
CA ARG A 153 2.07 -18.89 -10.25
C ARG A 153 1.04 -18.13 -9.44
N TRP A 154 0.18 -17.41 -10.12
CA TRP A 154 -0.91 -16.63 -9.58
C TRP A 154 -2.22 -17.38 -9.77
N HIS A 155 -3.04 -17.37 -8.74
CA HIS A 155 -4.44 -17.74 -8.80
C HIS A 155 -5.25 -16.68 -8.04
N LEU A 156 -6.11 -15.97 -8.76
CA LEU A 156 -6.91 -14.87 -8.25
C LEU A 156 -8.40 -15.18 -8.43
N ASP A 157 -9.11 -15.32 -7.32
CA ASP A 157 -10.57 -15.40 -7.28
C ASP A 157 -11.15 -13.99 -7.14
N LEU A 158 -12.00 -13.59 -8.08
CA LEU A 158 -12.80 -12.36 -7.96
C LEU A 158 -14.26 -12.74 -7.70
N LEU A 159 -14.76 -12.37 -6.54
CA LEU A 159 -16.14 -12.62 -6.13
C LEU A 159 -17.05 -11.46 -6.54
N ALA A 160 -18.32 -11.78 -6.81
CA ALA A 160 -19.31 -10.82 -7.31
C ALA A 160 -19.73 -9.75 -6.27
N ASP A 161 -19.46 -10.00 -4.98
CA ASP A 161 -19.76 -9.11 -3.87
C ASP A 161 -18.61 -8.13 -3.55
N GLY A 162 -17.52 -8.19 -4.31
CA GLY A 162 -16.36 -7.31 -4.14
C GLY A 162 -15.24 -7.92 -3.29
N ALA A 163 -15.33 -9.18 -2.86
CA ALA A 163 -14.22 -9.89 -2.22
C ALA A 163 -13.25 -10.47 -3.26
N PHE A 164 -11.98 -10.60 -2.89
CA PHE A 164 -11.00 -11.39 -3.65
C PHE A 164 -10.23 -12.34 -2.74
N HIS A 165 -9.81 -13.46 -3.31
CA HIS A 165 -8.80 -14.35 -2.75
C HIS A 165 -7.64 -14.45 -3.73
N LEU A 166 -6.41 -14.31 -3.25
CA LEU A 166 -5.20 -14.38 -4.06
C LEU A 166 -4.25 -15.39 -3.46
N THR A 167 -3.72 -16.29 -4.29
CA THR A 167 -2.57 -17.13 -3.94
C THR A 167 -1.44 -16.95 -4.94
N ARG A 168 -0.22 -16.91 -4.42
CA ARG A 168 1.03 -16.70 -5.17
C ARG A 168 2.01 -17.78 -4.78
N GLU A 169 2.45 -18.57 -5.75
CA GLU A 169 3.44 -19.62 -5.56
C GLU A 169 4.72 -19.29 -6.33
N TRP A 170 5.83 -19.02 -5.63
CA TRP A 170 7.13 -18.82 -6.24
C TRP A 170 7.72 -20.17 -6.65
N ILE A 171 7.91 -20.36 -7.95
CA ILE A 171 8.44 -21.59 -8.52
C ILE A 171 9.96 -21.62 -8.29
N ASN A 172 10.34 -22.16 -7.13
CA ASN A 172 11.73 -22.35 -6.70
C ASN A 172 12.05 -23.85 -6.65
N GLY A 173 13.19 -24.25 -7.23
CA GLY A 173 13.52 -25.67 -7.47
C GLY A 173 13.76 -26.55 -6.22
N THR A 174 13.62 -26.05 -5.00
CA THR A 174 13.84 -26.84 -3.77
C THR A 174 12.71 -26.78 -2.74
N ALA A 175 11.86 -25.74 -2.77
CA ALA A 175 10.55 -25.69 -2.12
C ALA A 175 9.77 -24.47 -2.63
N PRO A 176 8.50 -24.62 -3.06
CA PRO A 176 7.68 -23.47 -3.43
C PRO A 176 7.28 -22.68 -2.18
N LEU A 177 7.50 -21.37 -2.20
CA LEU A 177 6.93 -20.44 -1.23
C LEU A 177 5.51 -20.11 -1.71
N VAL A 178 4.50 -20.33 -0.86
CA VAL A 178 3.11 -19.96 -1.16
C VAL A 178 2.70 -18.86 -0.20
N GLU A 179 2.22 -17.76 -0.76
CA GLU A 179 1.63 -16.67 0.00
C GLU A 179 0.18 -16.49 -0.43
N ALA A 180 -0.67 -16.15 0.53
CA ALA A 180 -2.06 -15.83 0.31
C ALA A 180 -2.34 -14.38 0.71
N ASP A 181 -3.26 -13.75 0.00
CA ASP A 181 -3.84 -12.47 0.36
C ASP A 181 -5.35 -12.50 0.12
N LEU A 182 -6.08 -11.70 0.89
CA LEU A 182 -7.53 -11.59 0.75
C LEU A 182 -8.00 -10.20 1.19
N GLY A 183 -9.06 -9.72 0.56
CA GLY A 183 -9.60 -8.42 0.87
C GLY A 183 -10.70 -8.01 -0.08
N ARG A 184 -10.78 -6.71 -0.37
CA ARG A 184 -11.81 -6.15 -1.25
C ARG A 184 -11.22 -5.62 -2.53
N TRP A 185 -11.95 -5.73 -3.63
CA TRP A 185 -11.57 -5.15 -4.89
C TRP A 185 -12.54 -4.06 -5.33
N THR A 186 -12.00 -3.08 -6.04
CA THR A 186 -12.76 -1.98 -6.64
C THR A 186 -12.43 -1.86 -8.12
N LEU A 187 -13.40 -1.54 -8.96
CA LEU A 187 -13.20 -1.29 -10.40
C LEU A 187 -13.25 0.21 -10.70
N ASP A 188 -12.20 0.73 -11.33
CA ASP A 188 -12.20 2.01 -12.04
C ASP A 188 -12.69 1.77 -13.49
N PRO A 189 -13.94 2.14 -13.83
CA PRO A 189 -14.49 1.90 -15.15
C PRO A 189 -13.91 2.82 -16.23
N ALA A 190 -13.25 3.93 -15.86
CA ALA A 190 -12.63 4.83 -16.83
C ALA A 190 -11.30 4.28 -17.35
N ARG A 191 -10.62 3.47 -16.52
CA ARG A 191 -9.33 2.84 -16.85
C ARG A 191 -9.46 1.33 -17.08
N SER A 192 -10.62 0.74 -16.81
CA SER A 192 -10.82 -0.71 -16.76
C SER A 192 -9.86 -1.39 -15.78
N VAL A 193 -9.57 -0.77 -14.64
CA VAL A 193 -8.59 -1.25 -13.66
C VAL A 193 -9.30 -1.74 -12.41
N ILE A 194 -8.98 -2.96 -12.00
CA ILE A 194 -9.33 -3.51 -10.70
C ILE A 194 -8.16 -3.24 -9.75
N VAL A 195 -8.48 -2.68 -8.59
CA VAL A 195 -7.54 -2.47 -7.48
C VAL A 195 -7.90 -3.46 -6.38
N LEU A 196 -6.93 -4.26 -5.95
CA LEU A 196 -7.07 -5.27 -4.89
C LEU A 196 -6.54 -4.68 -3.58
N HIS A 197 -7.46 -4.34 -2.68
CA HIS A 197 -7.17 -3.82 -1.35
C HIS A 197 -7.10 -4.99 -0.37
N GLY A 198 -5.89 -5.53 -0.18
CA GLY A 198 -5.58 -6.57 0.78
C GLY A 198 -4.43 -6.14 1.69
N SER A 199 -3.51 -7.06 1.97
CA SER A 199 -2.32 -6.79 2.79
C SER A 199 -1.14 -6.17 2.03
N ASP A 200 -1.13 -6.26 0.68
CA ASP A 200 -0.07 -5.67 -0.14
C ASP A 200 -0.14 -4.13 -0.16
N GLU A 201 0.97 -3.46 0.17
CA GLU A 201 1.15 -2.01 -0.01
C GLU A 201 2.30 -1.69 -1.01
N PRO A 202 2.04 -0.98 -2.12
CA PRO A 202 0.73 -0.47 -2.54
C PRO A 202 -0.19 -1.60 -3.05
N PRO A 203 -1.52 -1.35 -3.11
CA PRO A 203 -2.49 -2.32 -3.61
C PRO A 203 -2.14 -2.86 -4.99
N VAL A 204 -2.37 -4.16 -5.20
CA VAL A 204 -2.17 -4.80 -6.51
C VAL A 204 -3.20 -4.27 -7.50
N GLN A 205 -2.75 -3.94 -8.71
CA GLN A 205 -3.61 -3.43 -9.77
C GLN A 205 -3.55 -4.33 -11.00
N VAL A 206 -4.73 -4.66 -11.53
CA VAL A 206 -4.89 -5.44 -12.76
C VAL A 206 -5.87 -4.75 -13.70
N MET A 207 -5.54 -4.70 -14.99
CA MET A 207 -6.41 -4.14 -16.03
C MET A 207 -7.25 -5.25 -16.66
N VAL A 208 -8.55 -5.01 -16.79
CA VAL A 208 -9.46 -5.87 -17.55
C VAL A 208 -9.21 -5.64 -19.04
N THR A 209 -8.67 -6.67 -19.70
CA THR A 209 -8.38 -6.66 -21.14
C THR A 209 -9.40 -7.45 -21.95
N GLY A 210 -10.24 -8.24 -21.29
CA GLY A 210 -11.40 -8.93 -21.85
C GLY A 210 -12.24 -9.62 -20.78
N GLU A 211 -13.34 -10.27 -21.17
CA GLU A 211 -14.30 -10.94 -20.26
C GLU A 211 -13.66 -11.95 -19.28
N HIS A 212 -12.57 -12.57 -19.72
CA HIS A 212 -11.84 -13.61 -19.01
C HIS A 212 -10.33 -13.35 -19.02
N GLN A 213 -9.91 -12.09 -19.19
CA GLN A 213 -8.51 -11.72 -19.29
C GLN A 213 -8.20 -10.49 -18.46
N LEU A 214 -7.18 -10.61 -17.62
CA LEU A 214 -6.61 -9.54 -16.82
C LEU A 214 -5.13 -9.38 -17.18
N ARG A 215 -4.62 -8.17 -17.13
CA ARG A 215 -3.19 -7.88 -17.25
C ARG A 215 -2.70 -7.19 -15.98
N MET A 216 -1.63 -7.70 -15.38
CA MET A 216 -0.99 -7.04 -14.25
C MET A 216 -0.43 -5.67 -14.66
N LEU A 217 -0.62 -4.69 -13.79
CA LEU A 217 -0.08 -3.34 -13.93
C LEU A 217 1.10 -3.16 -12.98
N ASP A 218 1.89 -2.12 -13.25
CA ASP A 218 2.89 -1.68 -12.29
C ASP A 218 2.21 -1.10 -11.02
N PRO A 219 2.95 -0.92 -9.91
CA PRO A 219 2.40 -0.38 -8.66
C PRO A 219 1.75 1.02 -8.77
N SER A 220 2.07 1.81 -9.81
CA SER A 220 1.45 3.11 -10.11
C SER A 220 0.19 2.99 -10.97
N GLY A 221 -0.17 1.78 -11.39
CA GLY A 221 -1.27 1.47 -12.28
C GLY A 221 -0.95 1.72 -13.76
N GLY A 222 0.32 1.82 -14.12
CA GLY A 222 0.79 1.88 -15.50
C GLY A 222 0.82 0.50 -16.16
N VAL A 223 0.65 0.46 -17.47
CA VAL A 223 0.78 -0.79 -18.24
C VAL A 223 2.25 -1.18 -18.31
N ILE A 224 2.55 -2.42 -17.93
CA ILE A 224 3.90 -2.98 -18.00
C ILE A 224 4.27 -3.20 -19.48
N VAL A 225 5.31 -2.52 -19.95
CA VAL A 225 5.86 -2.70 -21.31
C VAL A 225 7.03 -3.68 -21.24
N SER A 226 6.76 -4.93 -21.60
CA SER A 226 7.72 -6.04 -21.57
C SER A 226 7.31 -7.13 -22.55
N ASP A 227 8.29 -7.89 -23.05
CA ASP A 227 8.04 -9.10 -23.85
C ASP A 227 7.58 -10.29 -22.98
N LEU A 228 7.69 -10.19 -21.65
CA LEU A 228 7.28 -11.22 -20.70
C LEU A 228 5.76 -11.21 -20.51
N ASN A 229 5.19 -12.36 -20.16
CA ASN A 229 3.74 -12.52 -20.00
C ASN A 229 3.25 -11.99 -18.66
N TYR A 230 2.45 -10.93 -18.68
CA TYR A 230 1.79 -10.36 -17.49
C TYR A 230 0.28 -10.61 -17.47
N ASP A 231 -0.21 -11.56 -18.27
CA ASP A 231 -1.64 -11.84 -18.39
C ASP A 231 -2.08 -12.99 -17.47
N LEU A 232 -3.20 -12.79 -16.79
CA LEU A 232 -3.98 -13.81 -16.10
C LEU A 232 -5.23 -14.13 -16.93
N LYS A 233 -5.62 -15.39 -16.96
CA LYS A 233 -6.72 -15.88 -17.79
C LYS A 233 -7.69 -16.70 -16.96
N GLY A 234 -8.99 -16.50 -17.20
CA GLY A 234 -10.05 -17.34 -16.69
C GLY A 234 -10.85 -17.99 -17.82
N ASP A 235 -11.92 -18.69 -17.46
CA ASP A 235 -12.86 -19.34 -18.39
C ASP A 235 -14.34 -19.07 -18.07
N GLY A 236 -14.59 -18.14 -17.14
CA GLY A 236 -15.91 -17.75 -16.64
C GLY A 236 -16.38 -18.53 -15.42
N THR A 237 -15.55 -19.44 -14.89
CA THR A 237 -15.87 -20.26 -13.71
C THR A 237 -15.08 -19.82 -12.49
N LEU A 238 -15.69 -19.97 -11.31
CA LEU A 238 -15.00 -19.81 -10.02
C LEU A 238 -14.55 -21.18 -9.53
N VAL A 239 -13.25 -21.35 -9.32
CA VAL A 239 -12.59 -22.54 -8.79
C VAL A 239 -11.77 -22.11 -7.57
N PRO A 240 -12.39 -21.98 -6.38
CA PRO A 240 -11.71 -21.40 -5.22
C PRO A 240 -10.45 -22.17 -4.84
N ALA A 241 -9.33 -21.47 -4.71
CA ALA A 241 -8.10 -22.08 -4.23
C ALA A 241 -8.13 -22.34 -2.72
N SER A 242 -7.31 -23.30 -2.30
CA SER A 242 -6.97 -23.43 -0.88
C SER A 242 -6.00 -22.31 -0.51
N LEU A 243 -6.34 -21.52 0.50
CA LEU A 243 -5.48 -20.41 0.95
C LEU A 243 -5.29 -20.47 2.46
N SER A 244 -4.07 -20.25 2.92
CA SER A 244 -3.71 -20.26 4.33
C SER A 244 -3.18 -18.89 4.73
N ALA A 245 -3.81 -18.25 5.72
CA ALA A 245 -3.46 -16.91 6.15
C ALA A 245 -3.84 -16.70 7.63
N PRO A 246 -3.23 -15.72 8.33
CA PRO A 246 -3.80 -15.20 9.55
C PRO A 246 -5.12 -14.49 9.24
N LEU A 247 -6.18 -14.88 9.94
CA LEU A 247 -7.53 -14.36 9.73
C LEU A 247 -8.06 -13.74 11.03
N GLU A 248 -8.64 -12.56 10.91
CA GLU A 248 -9.45 -11.94 11.95
C GLU A 248 -10.91 -11.89 11.49
N GLY A 249 -11.83 -12.27 12.38
CA GLY A 249 -13.23 -12.38 12.02
C GLY A 249 -14.15 -12.66 13.19
N LEU A 250 -15.44 -12.54 12.95
CA LEU A 250 -16.49 -12.83 13.93
C LEU A 250 -16.81 -14.31 13.90
N PHE A 251 -16.39 -15.03 14.94
CA PHE A 251 -16.76 -16.42 15.13
C PHE A 251 -18.07 -16.52 15.89
N THR A 252 -18.97 -17.37 15.38
CA THR A 252 -20.25 -17.69 16.03
C THR A 252 -20.43 -19.20 16.04
N TYR A 253 -20.78 -19.76 17.20
CA TYR A 253 -21.11 -21.18 17.33
C TYR A 253 -22.48 -21.38 17.99
N MET A 254 -23.36 -22.11 17.29
CA MET A 254 -24.73 -22.40 17.71
C MET A 254 -25.21 -23.70 17.06
N ALA A 255 -25.97 -24.50 17.81
CA ALA A 255 -26.64 -25.71 17.31
C ALA A 255 -25.68 -26.65 16.55
N ASP A 256 -24.52 -26.93 17.14
CA ASP A 256 -23.46 -27.78 16.57
C ASP A 256 -22.92 -27.33 15.21
N ALA A 257 -23.06 -26.04 14.88
CA ALA A 257 -22.46 -25.43 13.71
C ALA A 257 -21.70 -24.15 14.08
N ALA A 258 -20.52 -23.97 13.50
CA ALA A 258 -19.75 -22.75 13.61
C ALA A 258 -19.69 -22.04 12.27
N ILE A 259 -19.76 -20.71 12.31
CA ILE A 259 -19.52 -19.82 11.19
C ILE A 259 -18.46 -18.78 11.60
N PHE A 260 -17.74 -18.30 10.60
CA PHE A 260 -16.74 -17.26 10.75
C PHE A 260 -16.96 -16.21 9.68
N GLN A 261 -17.24 -14.97 10.10
CA GLN A 261 -17.29 -13.83 9.19
C GLN A 261 -15.91 -13.18 9.14
N ILE A 262 -15.23 -13.28 8.02
CA ILE A 262 -13.89 -12.72 7.83
C ILE A 262 -13.99 -11.20 7.76
N CYS A 263 -13.21 -10.47 8.56
CA CYS A 263 -13.35 -9.01 8.62
C CYS A 263 -12.86 -8.31 7.34
N THR A 264 -11.78 -8.79 6.71
CA THR A 264 -11.18 -8.16 5.53
C THR A 264 -12.07 -8.26 4.29
N THR A 265 -12.72 -9.40 4.06
CA THR A 265 -13.62 -9.60 2.90
C THR A 265 -15.08 -9.33 3.26
N GLY A 266 -15.49 -9.60 4.49
CA GLY A 266 -16.88 -9.59 4.96
C GLY A 266 -17.62 -10.91 4.69
N GLU A 267 -16.97 -11.90 4.07
CA GLU A 267 -17.56 -13.20 3.76
C GLU A 267 -17.85 -14.00 5.03
N THR A 268 -18.97 -14.72 5.04
CA THR A 268 -19.31 -15.67 6.11
C THR A 268 -19.13 -17.09 5.63
N VAL A 269 -18.17 -17.79 6.20
CA VAL A 269 -17.85 -19.18 5.87
C VAL A 269 -18.18 -20.12 7.04
N PRO A 270 -18.64 -21.36 6.77
CA PRO A 270 -18.71 -22.39 7.80
C PRO A 270 -17.30 -22.74 8.29
N VAL A 271 -17.18 -23.09 9.57
CA VAL A 271 -15.92 -23.59 10.15
C VAL A 271 -15.96 -25.11 10.18
N SER A 272 -14.93 -25.76 9.66
CA SER A 272 -14.77 -27.21 9.76
C SER A 272 -14.37 -27.61 11.18
N MET A 273 -14.90 -28.74 11.66
CA MET A 273 -14.57 -29.31 12.97
C MET A 273 -13.25 -30.09 12.93
N GLU A 274 -12.20 -29.43 12.43
CA GLU A 274 -10.86 -29.96 12.21
C GLU A 274 -9.83 -29.03 12.88
N GLY A 275 -8.57 -29.50 12.99
CA GLY A 275 -7.49 -28.72 13.56
C GLY A 275 -7.77 -28.26 15.00
N ASP A 276 -7.56 -26.97 15.24
CA ASP A 276 -7.71 -26.30 16.54
C ASP A 276 -9.14 -25.82 16.83
N PHE A 277 -10.14 -26.31 16.08
CA PHE A 277 -11.55 -25.97 16.29
C PHE A 277 -12.01 -26.11 17.74
N LEU A 278 -11.61 -27.18 18.44
CA LEU A 278 -12.00 -27.41 19.83
C LEU A 278 -11.43 -26.34 20.78
N ALA A 279 -10.23 -25.82 20.51
CA ALA A 279 -9.65 -24.74 21.29
C ALA A 279 -10.41 -23.42 21.08
N ALA A 280 -10.75 -23.11 19.83
CA ALA A 280 -11.58 -21.94 19.49
C ALA A 280 -12.99 -22.05 20.11
N GLN A 281 -13.60 -23.23 20.07
CA GLN A 281 -14.92 -23.49 20.65
C GLN A 281 -14.91 -23.31 22.18
N ALA A 282 -13.88 -23.81 22.87
CA ALA A 282 -13.73 -23.63 24.30
C ALA A 282 -13.58 -22.15 24.66
N ALA A 283 -12.68 -21.43 23.99
CA ALA A 283 -12.47 -20.00 24.21
C ALA A 283 -13.74 -19.16 23.93
N TYR A 284 -14.52 -19.51 22.90
CA TYR A 284 -15.83 -18.91 22.64
C TYR A 284 -16.81 -19.17 23.80
N GLY A 285 -16.86 -20.41 24.29
CA GLY A 285 -17.76 -20.82 25.36
C GLY A 285 -17.52 -20.10 26.68
N ASP A 286 -16.26 -19.80 26.99
CA ASP A 286 -15.84 -19.12 28.22
C ASP A 286 -16.17 -17.62 28.24
N VAL A 287 -16.25 -17.00 27.06
CA VAL A 287 -16.36 -15.53 26.92
C VAL A 287 -17.76 -15.07 26.50
N ARG A 288 -18.51 -15.88 25.74
CA ARG A 288 -19.81 -15.47 25.16
C ARG A 288 -20.82 -15.09 26.23
N SER A 289 -21.54 -14.00 25.99
CA SER A 289 -22.63 -13.55 26.87
C SER A 289 -23.91 -14.36 26.67
N GLU A 290 -24.22 -14.74 25.42
CA GLU A 290 -25.42 -15.49 25.06
C GLU A 290 -25.16 -16.45 23.88
N PRO A 291 -25.99 -17.50 23.70
CA PRO A 291 -25.86 -18.41 22.58
C PRO A 291 -25.96 -17.68 21.24
N GLY A 292 -25.00 -17.92 20.35
CA GLY A 292 -24.98 -17.31 19.02
C GLY A 292 -24.48 -15.86 18.96
N ALA A 293 -24.03 -15.27 20.08
CA ALA A 293 -23.40 -13.94 20.05
C ALA A 293 -22.02 -14.00 19.36
N PRO A 294 -21.77 -13.17 18.32
CA PRO A 294 -20.49 -13.18 17.62
C PRO A 294 -19.37 -12.67 18.52
N LEU A 295 -18.21 -13.32 18.47
CA LEU A 295 -16.98 -12.87 19.12
C LEU A 295 -15.88 -12.70 18.09
N LEU A 296 -15.20 -11.55 18.14
CA LEU A 296 -14.02 -11.33 17.31
C LEU A 296 -12.92 -12.31 17.73
N MET A 297 -12.38 -13.03 16.77
CA MET A 297 -11.30 -13.98 16.94
C MET A 297 -10.21 -13.75 15.92
N VAL A 298 -8.98 -14.05 16.35
CA VAL A 298 -7.81 -14.16 15.48
C VAL A 298 -7.41 -15.63 15.44
N VAL A 299 -7.24 -16.17 14.24
CA VAL A 299 -6.85 -17.56 13.97
C VAL A 299 -5.82 -17.59 12.85
N ASP A 300 -4.91 -18.56 12.86
CA ASP A 300 -4.27 -18.97 11.61
C ASP A 300 -5.17 -20.04 11.01
N GLY A 301 -5.60 -19.85 9.76
CA GLY A 301 -6.56 -20.74 9.15
C GLY A 301 -6.41 -20.92 7.67
N THR A 302 -6.97 -22.04 7.20
CA THR A 302 -6.99 -22.41 5.80
C THR A 302 -8.42 -22.39 5.28
N LEU A 303 -8.71 -21.52 4.30
CA LEU A 303 -9.95 -21.62 3.53
C LEU A 303 -9.76 -22.68 2.46
N ALA A 304 -10.63 -23.68 2.44
CA ALA A 304 -10.59 -24.73 1.45
C ALA A 304 -11.99 -25.28 1.20
N VAL A 305 -12.24 -25.73 -0.03
CA VAL A 305 -13.48 -26.42 -0.36
C VAL A 305 -13.56 -27.70 0.47
N ARG A 306 -14.69 -27.89 1.17
CA ARG A 306 -14.96 -29.08 1.98
C ARG A 306 -16.30 -29.69 1.57
N PRO A 307 -16.38 -31.04 1.54
CA PRO A 307 -17.64 -31.71 1.39
C PRO A 307 -18.51 -31.45 2.62
N VAL A 308 -19.79 -31.26 2.39
CA VAL A 308 -20.78 -31.11 3.45
C VAL A 308 -21.73 -32.29 3.45
N MET A 309 -22.37 -32.54 4.60
CA MET A 309 -23.29 -33.67 4.77
C MET A 309 -24.47 -33.62 3.80
N GLU A 310 -24.91 -32.42 3.41
CA GLU A 310 -26.01 -32.22 2.47
C GLU A 310 -25.74 -30.97 1.61
N GLY A 311 -25.84 -31.11 0.29
CA GLY A 311 -25.59 -30.04 -0.68
C GLY A 311 -24.23 -30.12 -1.37
N PRO A 312 -23.90 -29.12 -2.20
CA PRO A 312 -22.61 -29.06 -2.88
C PRO A 312 -21.49 -28.72 -1.89
N ASP A 313 -20.27 -29.16 -2.22
CA ASP A 313 -19.08 -28.75 -1.51
C ASP A 313 -19.00 -27.21 -1.43
N ARG A 314 -18.55 -26.69 -0.29
CA ARG A 314 -18.48 -25.25 -0.06
C ARG A 314 -17.16 -24.87 0.58
N LEU A 315 -16.69 -23.67 0.26
CA LEU A 315 -15.54 -23.08 0.92
C LEU A 315 -15.79 -23.04 2.43
N SER A 316 -14.87 -23.60 3.21
CA SER A 316 -14.96 -23.70 4.66
C SER A 316 -13.63 -23.32 5.27
N LEU A 317 -13.68 -22.73 6.46
CA LEU A 317 -12.50 -22.40 7.25
C LEU A 317 -12.07 -23.60 8.10
N VAL A 318 -10.84 -24.06 7.93
CA VAL A 318 -10.14 -24.91 8.90
C VAL A 318 -9.33 -24.01 9.81
N ILE A 319 -9.53 -24.12 11.12
CA ILE A 319 -8.69 -23.41 12.11
C ILE A 319 -7.44 -24.26 12.31
N ASP A 320 -6.32 -23.84 11.75
CA ASP A 320 -5.04 -24.54 11.91
C ASP A 320 -4.45 -24.26 13.30
N ARG A 321 -4.58 -23.02 13.77
CA ARG A 321 -4.17 -22.59 15.11
C ARG A 321 -5.08 -21.51 15.66
N PHE A 322 -5.58 -21.70 16.87
CA PHE A 322 -6.27 -20.63 17.60
C PHE A 322 -5.25 -19.60 18.14
N VAL A 323 -5.49 -18.30 17.93
CA VAL A 323 -4.61 -17.23 18.43
C VAL A 323 -5.23 -16.50 19.60
N SER A 324 -6.40 -15.88 19.43
CA SER A 324 -7.06 -15.12 20.50
C SER A 324 -8.53 -14.88 20.26
N VAL A 325 -9.26 -14.54 21.33
CA VAL A 325 -10.64 -14.03 21.31
C VAL A 325 -10.67 -12.65 21.95
N LYS A 326 -11.36 -11.69 21.33
CA LYS A 326 -11.42 -10.28 21.72
C LYS A 326 -12.87 -9.89 22.04
N PRO A 327 -13.32 -10.02 23.31
CA PRO A 327 -14.68 -9.63 23.69
C PRO A 327 -14.95 -8.13 23.46
N GLY A 328 -16.14 -7.82 22.92
CA GLY A 328 -16.58 -6.44 22.67
C GLY A 328 -15.97 -5.75 21.46
N ALA A 329 -15.03 -6.39 20.75
CA ALA A 329 -14.47 -5.90 19.50
C ALA A 329 -15.31 -6.36 18.29
N ASN A 330 -15.18 -5.66 17.17
CA ASN A 330 -15.89 -5.94 15.91
C ASN A 330 -14.98 -5.68 14.69
N CYS A 331 -15.49 -5.94 13.49
CA CYS A 331 -14.74 -5.75 12.25
C CYS A 331 -14.59 -4.28 11.81
N ALA A 332 -15.12 -3.29 12.52
CA ALA A 332 -15.12 -1.89 12.07
C ALA A 332 -13.70 -1.32 11.86
N HIS A 333 -12.68 -1.90 12.52
CA HIS A 333 -11.31 -1.50 12.28
C HIS A 333 -10.80 -1.85 10.87
N HIS A 334 -11.32 -2.93 10.25
CA HIS A 334 -11.00 -3.32 8.87
C HIS A 334 -11.69 -2.45 7.82
N GLU A 335 -12.72 -1.69 8.21
CA GLU A 335 -13.33 -0.66 7.35
C GLU A 335 -12.51 0.63 7.31
N ALA A 336 -11.46 0.74 8.14
CA ALA A 336 -10.60 1.92 8.16
C ALA A 336 -9.55 1.85 7.04
N GLU A 337 -9.68 2.71 6.03
CA GLU A 337 -8.72 2.89 4.92
C GLU A 337 -7.39 3.56 5.34
N ALA A 338 -7.03 3.52 6.62
CA ALA A 338 -5.89 4.25 7.13
C ALA A 338 -4.59 3.46 6.91
N SER A 339 -3.59 4.09 6.29
CA SER A 339 -2.23 3.53 6.17
C SER A 339 -1.63 3.23 7.53
N LEU A 340 -0.74 2.23 7.63
CA LEU A 340 -0.05 1.94 8.90
C LEU A 340 0.77 3.15 9.39
N GLN A 341 1.45 3.81 8.47
CA GLN A 341 2.28 4.98 8.72
C GLN A 341 1.48 6.28 8.64
N GLU A 342 1.96 7.31 9.33
CA GLU A 342 1.34 8.64 9.42
C GLU A 342 -0.11 8.63 9.94
N THR A 343 -0.48 7.55 10.63
CA THR A 343 -1.81 7.35 11.20
C THR A 343 -1.76 7.44 12.73
N TYR A 344 -2.83 8.00 13.30
CA TYR A 344 -3.04 8.08 14.73
C TYR A 344 -3.66 6.77 15.24
N TRP A 345 -2.85 5.94 15.90
CA TRP A 345 -3.26 4.65 16.46
C TRP A 345 -3.62 4.79 17.93
N LYS A 346 -4.90 4.80 18.25
CA LYS A 346 -5.38 4.80 19.64
C LYS A 346 -5.24 3.42 20.28
N LEU A 347 -4.70 3.35 21.50
CA LEU A 347 -4.67 2.11 22.28
C LEU A 347 -6.06 1.85 22.88
N VAL A 348 -6.66 0.72 22.51
CA VAL A 348 -8.00 0.32 22.99
C VAL A 348 -7.94 -0.77 24.07
N SER A 349 -6.95 -1.65 24.01
CA SER A 349 -6.69 -2.70 25.00
C SER A 349 -5.21 -3.08 25.03
N LEU A 350 -4.73 -3.60 26.16
CA LEU A 350 -3.38 -4.12 26.37
C LEU A 350 -3.48 -5.41 27.18
N ASP A 351 -2.83 -6.50 26.73
CA ASP A 351 -2.89 -7.83 27.36
C ASP A 351 -4.30 -8.33 27.68
N GLY A 352 -5.26 -7.98 26.80
CA GLY A 352 -6.68 -8.33 26.95
C GLY A 352 -7.47 -7.44 27.92
N ALA A 353 -6.82 -6.53 28.65
CA ALA A 353 -7.48 -5.55 29.49
C ALA A 353 -7.85 -4.29 28.69
N PRO A 354 -9.10 -3.78 28.78
CA PRO A 354 -9.47 -2.55 28.10
C PRO A 354 -8.73 -1.34 28.69
N VAL A 355 -8.26 -0.44 27.81
CA VAL A 355 -7.54 0.78 28.22
C VAL A 355 -8.49 1.97 28.17
N GLY A 356 -8.78 2.54 29.33
CA GLY A 356 -9.58 3.76 29.46
C GLY A 356 -8.75 5.04 29.26
N VAL A 357 -9.38 6.11 28.79
CA VAL A 357 -8.80 7.46 28.79
C VAL A 357 -9.12 8.12 30.14
N PRO A 358 -8.14 8.54 30.95
CA PRO A 358 -8.42 9.24 32.20
C PRO A 358 -9.07 10.61 31.94
N GLU A 359 -9.98 11.06 32.81
CA GLU A 359 -10.67 12.37 32.67
C GLU A 359 -9.71 13.58 32.55
N ALA A 360 -8.50 13.47 33.08
CA ALA A 360 -7.46 14.51 33.04
C ALA A 360 -6.17 14.06 32.32
N GLY A 361 -6.20 12.94 31.58
CA GLY A 361 -5.05 12.35 30.91
C GLY A 361 -5.04 12.57 29.40
N ARG A 362 -3.87 12.45 28.78
CA ARG A 362 -3.78 12.33 27.31
C ARG A 362 -4.22 10.92 26.91
N GLU A 363 -4.92 10.81 25.80
CA GLU A 363 -5.30 9.52 25.23
C GLU A 363 -4.05 8.71 24.85
N PRO A 364 -3.94 7.46 25.33
CA PRO A 364 -2.86 6.57 24.92
C PRO A 364 -2.92 6.29 23.42
N HIS A 365 -1.84 6.60 22.72
CA HIS A 365 -1.77 6.45 21.26
C HIS A 365 -0.34 6.25 20.77
N MET A 366 -0.22 5.87 19.50
CA MET A 366 1.02 5.68 18.77
C MET A 366 0.89 6.28 17.36
N ILE A 367 1.99 6.84 16.87
CA ILE A 367 2.14 7.29 15.48
C ILE A 367 3.43 6.68 14.96
N LEU A 368 3.32 5.92 13.87
CA LEU A 368 4.44 5.37 13.12
C LEU A 368 4.78 6.35 12.00
N LYS A 369 5.94 7.00 12.10
CA LYS A 369 6.42 7.95 11.09
C LYS A 369 7.30 7.23 10.08
N GLY A 370 6.98 7.43 8.81
CA GLY A 370 7.80 6.94 7.70
C GLY A 370 9.07 7.76 7.50
N GLY A 371 9.88 7.39 6.51
CA GLY A 371 11.10 8.10 6.11
C GLY A 371 12.35 7.23 6.10
N GLU A 372 13.52 7.83 5.83
CA GLU A 372 14.82 7.12 5.79
C GLU A 372 15.17 6.47 7.13
N THR A 373 14.69 7.04 8.23
CA THR A 373 14.78 6.48 9.58
C THR A 373 13.38 6.39 10.18
N PRO A 374 12.68 5.26 9.97
CA PRO A 374 11.35 5.04 10.51
C PRO A 374 11.37 5.21 12.03
N SER A 375 10.44 5.99 12.56
CA SER A 375 10.40 6.30 13.98
C SER A 375 8.99 6.19 14.53
N VAL A 376 8.89 5.67 15.74
CA VAL A 376 7.63 5.61 16.48
C VAL A 376 7.63 6.70 17.54
N SER A 377 6.50 7.38 17.66
CA SER A 377 6.19 8.26 18.79
C SER A 377 4.90 7.76 19.41
N ALA A 378 4.93 7.40 20.68
CA ALA A 378 3.77 6.92 21.42
C ALA A 378 3.64 7.60 22.78
N THR A 379 2.47 7.48 23.38
CA THR A 379 2.23 7.88 24.77
C THR A 379 1.26 6.91 25.41
N VAL A 380 1.48 6.62 26.69
CA VAL A 380 0.50 5.95 27.56
C VAL A 380 -0.28 6.99 28.37
N GLY A 381 -0.35 8.24 27.89
CA GLY A 381 -1.03 9.36 28.53
C GLY A 381 -0.14 10.18 29.46
N CYS A 382 0.43 9.53 30.48
CA CYS A 382 1.37 10.08 31.45
C CYS A 382 2.82 10.05 30.94
N ASN A 383 3.23 8.95 30.31
CA ASN A 383 4.57 8.77 29.77
C ASN A 383 4.59 8.85 28.24
N GLN A 384 5.68 9.38 27.70
CA GLN A 384 5.97 9.38 26.28
C GLN A 384 7.00 8.31 25.97
N LEU A 385 6.82 7.65 24.83
CA LEU A 385 7.73 6.65 24.29
C LEU A 385 8.16 7.09 22.89
N ALA A 386 9.43 6.93 22.58
CA ALA A 386 9.97 7.18 21.25
C ALA A 386 11.06 6.17 20.91
N GLY A 387 11.13 5.75 19.64
CA GLY A 387 12.16 4.82 19.19
C GLY A 387 12.11 4.58 17.70
N GLY A 388 12.91 3.64 17.24
CA GLY A 388 12.86 3.14 15.87
C GLY A 388 11.93 1.94 15.76
N TYR A 389 11.37 1.71 14.58
CA TYR A 389 10.68 0.46 14.25
C TYR A 389 11.14 -0.04 12.88
N GLY A 390 11.01 -1.35 12.66
CA GLY A 390 11.13 -2.00 11.37
C GLY A 390 9.78 -2.55 10.95
N LEU A 391 9.49 -2.48 9.66
CA LEU A 391 8.30 -3.05 9.04
C LEU A 391 8.76 -4.03 7.97
N ASP A 392 8.30 -5.27 8.06
CA ASP A 392 8.49 -6.30 7.05
C ASP A 392 7.15 -6.95 6.75
N ARG A 393 6.48 -6.51 5.68
CA ARG A 393 5.15 -6.96 5.25
C ARG A 393 4.11 -6.99 6.38
N ASP A 394 3.94 -8.12 7.05
CA ASP A 394 2.99 -8.38 8.14
C ASP A 394 3.61 -8.25 9.55
N ALA A 395 4.92 -8.05 9.66
CA ALA A 395 5.64 -7.96 10.92
C ALA A 395 6.09 -6.53 11.25
N LEU A 396 5.58 -5.98 12.35
CA LEU A 396 6.05 -4.73 12.96
C LEU A 396 6.99 -5.05 14.13
N THR A 397 8.26 -4.67 14.02
CA THR A 397 9.28 -4.88 15.07
C THR A 397 9.73 -3.55 15.66
N PHE A 398 9.62 -3.40 16.98
CA PHE A 398 10.13 -2.21 17.66
C PHE A 398 11.58 -2.40 18.10
N GLY A 399 12.41 -1.38 17.83
CA GLY A 399 13.77 -1.31 18.33
C GLY A 399 13.81 -0.81 19.78
N PRO A 400 15.01 -0.43 20.29
CA PRO A 400 15.13 0.18 21.61
C PRO A 400 14.24 1.42 21.74
N MET A 401 13.42 1.45 22.78
CA MET A 401 12.49 2.53 23.07
C MET A 401 13.02 3.39 24.22
N ALA A 402 13.06 4.70 24.02
CA ALA A 402 13.21 5.67 25.09
C ALA A 402 11.83 5.98 25.68
N ALA A 403 11.71 5.94 27.00
CA ALA A 403 10.47 6.28 27.70
C ALA A 403 10.74 7.28 28.84
N THR A 404 9.80 8.18 29.07
CA THR A 404 9.78 8.96 30.31
C THR A 404 9.35 8.07 31.48
N MET A 405 9.78 8.38 32.70
CA MET A 405 9.46 7.62 33.91
C MET A 405 8.68 8.47 34.94
N MET A 406 7.58 9.07 34.49
CA MET A 406 6.59 9.70 35.38
C MET A 406 5.70 8.63 36.00
N MET A 407 5.30 8.84 37.25
CA MET A 407 4.32 7.99 37.92
C MET A 407 2.96 8.21 37.28
N CYS A 408 2.43 7.18 36.63
CA CYS A 408 1.11 7.22 36.02
C CYS A 408 0.03 7.06 37.09
N PRO A 409 -1.04 7.86 37.05
CA PRO A 409 -2.22 7.62 37.87
C PRO A 409 -3.01 6.41 37.33
N GLU A 410 -3.75 5.73 38.19
CA GLU A 410 -4.73 4.71 37.79
C GLU A 410 -5.74 5.30 36.77
N PRO A 411 -6.18 4.55 35.75
CA PRO A 411 -5.89 3.14 35.46
C PRO A 411 -4.60 2.90 34.64
N LEU A 412 -3.82 3.95 34.37
CA LEU A 412 -2.61 3.86 33.54
C LEU A 412 -1.39 3.37 34.32
N ALA A 413 -1.48 3.27 35.65
CA ALA A 413 -0.40 2.78 36.51
C ALA A 413 -0.10 1.29 36.30
N THR A 414 -1.07 0.54 35.76
CA THR A 414 -0.99 -0.90 35.52
C THR A 414 -0.69 -1.28 34.07
N LEU A 415 -0.48 -0.28 33.19
CA LEU A 415 -0.02 -0.44 31.81
C LEU A 415 1.50 -0.31 31.76
#